data_AF-A0A2K3JSA5-F1
#
_entry.id   AF-A0A2K3JSA5-F1
#
_cell.length_a   1.000
_cell.length_b   1.000
_cell.length_c   1.000
_cell.angle_alpha   90.00
_cell.angle_beta   90.00
_cell.angle_gamma   90.00
#
_symmetry.space_group_name_H-M   'P 1'
#
loop_
_entity.id
_entity.type
_entity.pdbx_description
1 polymer ?
#
loop_
_entity_poly.entity_id
_entity_poly.type
_entity_poly.pdbx_seq_one_letter_code
_entity_poly.pdbx_strand_id
1 'polypeptide(L)'
;MLFENHFKRIVIVGLELPTIEVRFKDINVEAQVYVGSRALPSLLNFFVNVIEGCLNNLQIIPSPKKQLHILQNVSGIIKPKRMTLLLGPPGSGKTTLLLALAGRLGKDLK
;
A
#
# COMPACT_ATOMS: atom_id res chain seq x y z
N MET A 1 -11.21 -14.15 -17.46
CA MET A 1 -10.39 -14.39 -18.67
C MET A 1 -8.88 -14.49 -18.41
N LEU A 2 -8.10 -13.43 -18.15
CA LEU A 2 -6.63 -13.53 -18.00
C LEU A 2 -6.18 -14.43 -16.83
N PHE A 3 -6.83 -14.31 -15.68
CA PHE A 3 -6.51 -15.14 -14.49
C PHE A 3 -6.94 -16.60 -14.63
N GLU A 4 -8.12 -16.86 -15.20
CA GLU A 4 -8.57 -18.23 -15.51
C GLU A 4 -7.58 -18.94 -16.43
N ASN A 5 -7.08 -18.24 -17.45
CA ASN A 5 -6.12 -18.81 -18.38
C ASN A 5 -4.80 -19.19 -17.67
N HIS A 6 -4.34 -18.38 -16.71
CA HIS A 6 -3.14 -18.70 -15.92
C HIS A 6 -3.33 -19.90 -14.99
N PHE A 7 -4.44 -19.94 -14.23
CA PHE A 7 -4.75 -21.07 -13.36
C PHE A 7 -4.94 -22.36 -14.16
N LYS A 8 -5.63 -22.28 -15.29
CA LYS A 8 -5.87 -23.43 -16.18
C LYS A 8 -4.56 -23.96 -16.74
N ARG A 9 -3.59 -23.09 -17.08
CA ARG A 9 -2.26 -23.52 -17.51
C ARG A 9 -1.49 -24.24 -16.42
N ILE A 10 -1.50 -23.75 -15.17
CA ILE A 10 -0.83 -24.40 -14.03
C ILE A 10 -1.41 -25.80 -13.78
N VAL A 11 -2.73 -25.94 -13.83
CA VAL A 11 -3.42 -27.24 -13.65
C VAL A 11 -3.13 -28.20 -14.81
N ILE A 12 -3.06 -27.72 -16.06
CA ILE A 12 -2.77 -28.54 -17.25
C ILE A 12 -1.37 -29.17 -17.19
N VAL A 13 -0.36 -28.47 -16.64
CA VAL A 13 1.00 -29.04 -16.50
C VAL A 13 1.16 -29.94 -15.27
N GLY A 14 0.07 -30.28 -14.57
CA GLY A 14 0.11 -31.18 -13.41
C GLY A 14 0.82 -30.58 -12.18
N LEU A 15 1.02 -29.26 -12.15
CA LEU A 15 1.57 -28.59 -10.97
C LEU A 15 0.48 -28.47 -9.92
N GLU A 16 0.74 -29.02 -8.73
CA GLU A 16 -0.10 -28.75 -7.57
C GLU A 16 -0.07 -27.24 -7.26
N LEU A 17 -1.25 -26.65 -7.06
CA LEU A 17 -1.34 -25.23 -6.71
C LEU A 17 -0.50 -24.95 -5.46
N PRO A 18 0.35 -23.92 -5.48
CA PRO A 18 1.24 -23.62 -4.37
C PRO A 18 0.41 -23.46 -3.10
N THR A 19 0.69 -24.32 -2.12
CA THR A 19 -0.01 -24.36 -0.81
C THR A 19 0.64 -23.38 0.17
N ILE A 20 1.42 -22.42 -0.33
CA ILE A 20 2.18 -21.45 0.47
C ILE A 20 1.19 -20.48 1.12
N GLU A 21 1.17 -20.49 2.44
CA GLU A 21 0.43 -19.51 3.24
C GLU A 21 1.36 -18.36 3.60
N VAL A 22 0.91 -17.13 3.32
CA VAL A 22 1.67 -15.92 3.71
C VAL A 22 1.11 -15.42 5.03
N ARG A 23 1.93 -15.47 6.07
CA ARG A 23 1.62 -14.90 7.38
C ARG A 23 2.46 -13.66 7.60
N PHE A 24 1.82 -12.60 8.06
CA PHE A 24 2.51 -11.40 8.48
C PHE A 24 2.02 -11.02 9.87
N LYS A 25 2.97 -10.58 10.70
CA LYS A 25 2.71 -10.24 12.08
C LYS A 25 3.42 -8.93 12.40
N ASP A 26 2.69 -8.04 13.06
CA ASP A 26 3.16 -6.78 13.63
C ASP A 26 3.93 -5.93 12.60
N ILE A 27 3.44 -5.86 11.35
CA ILE A 27 4.04 -5.02 10.31
C ILE A 27 3.86 -3.55 10.69
N ASN A 28 4.99 -2.87 10.87
CA ASN A 28 5.10 -1.43 11.04
C ASN A 28 5.88 -0.87 9.86
N VAL A 29 5.39 0.22 9.27
CA VAL A 29 6.11 0.96 8.21
C VAL A 29 6.00 2.44 8.47
N GLU A 30 7.14 3.11 8.50
CA GLU A 30 7.24 4.53 8.78
C GLU A 30 7.83 5.28 7.58
N ALA A 31 7.31 6.48 7.33
CA ALA A 31 7.82 7.40 6.32
C ALA A 31 8.12 8.76 6.95
N GLN A 32 9.20 9.39 6.52
CA GLN A 32 9.45 10.78 6.87
C GLN A 32 8.76 11.67 5.83
N VAL A 33 7.72 12.39 6.25
CA VAL A 33 6.92 13.25 5.37
C VAL A 33 7.00 14.69 5.86
N TYR A 34 7.20 15.61 4.93
CA TYR A 34 7.13 17.05 5.20
C TYR A 34 5.66 17.50 5.28
N VAL A 35 5.23 18.16 6.37
CA VAL A 35 3.81 18.49 6.61
C VAL A 35 3.58 20.00 6.62
N GLY A 36 2.64 20.48 5.79
CA GLY A 36 2.06 21.83 5.82
C GLY A 36 0.58 21.79 6.24
N SER A 37 0.14 22.84 6.96
CA SER A 37 -1.11 22.92 7.73
C SER A 37 -2.37 23.22 6.90
N ARG A 38 -3.49 22.52 7.12
CA ARG A 38 -4.75 23.06 7.71
C ARG A 38 -6.01 22.17 7.55
N ALA A 39 -6.72 22.07 8.69
CA ALA A 39 -8.17 22.01 8.94
C ALA A 39 -9.15 21.22 8.03
N LEU A 40 -9.68 20.12 8.62
CA LEU A 40 -11.07 19.58 8.62
C LEU A 40 -11.80 19.23 7.29
N PRO A 41 -12.65 18.18 7.29
CA PRO A 41 -12.52 17.09 6.31
C PRO A 41 -13.84 16.66 5.63
N SER A 42 -13.84 16.48 4.30
CA SER A 42 -14.71 15.49 3.62
C SER A 42 -14.43 15.51 2.11
N LEU A 43 -13.64 14.55 1.61
CA LEU A 43 -13.32 14.32 0.19
C LEU A 43 -12.58 15.44 -0.56
N LEU A 44 -12.99 16.71 -0.42
CA LEU A 44 -12.36 17.85 -1.07
C LEU A 44 -10.90 18.02 -0.63
N ASN A 45 -10.54 17.88 0.64
CA ASN A 45 -9.12 17.94 1.04
C ASN A 45 -8.26 16.82 0.45
N PHE A 46 -8.83 15.65 0.11
CA PHE A 46 -8.06 14.64 -0.59
C PHE A 46 -7.78 15.07 -2.04
N PHE A 47 -8.79 15.59 -2.76
CA PHE A 47 -8.59 16.15 -4.11
C PHE A 47 -7.71 17.41 -4.09
N VAL A 48 -7.89 18.28 -3.10
CA VAL A 48 -7.08 19.49 -2.89
C VAL A 48 -5.66 19.10 -2.55
N ASN A 49 -5.37 18.13 -1.68
CA ASN A 49 -3.99 17.67 -1.45
C ASN A 49 -3.34 17.06 -2.71
N VAL A 50 -4.11 16.37 -3.57
CA VAL A 50 -3.61 15.85 -4.85
C VAL A 50 -3.34 16.99 -5.84
N ILE A 51 -4.23 17.99 -5.93
CA ILE A 51 -4.10 19.17 -6.80
C ILE A 51 -3.00 20.12 -6.31
N GLU A 52 -2.93 20.34 -5.01
CA GLU A 52 -1.91 21.13 -4.30
C GLU A 52 -0.55 20.43 -4.39
N GLY A 53 -0.49 19.09 -4.40
CA GLY A 53 0.72 18.33 -4.75
C GLY A 53 1.18 18.54 -6.19
N CYS A 54 0.26 18.64 -7.16
CA CYS A 54 0.57 19.05 -8.53
C CYS A 54 1.06 20.51 -8.61
N LEU A 55 0.43 21.42 -7.86
CA LEU A 55 0.78 22.85 -7.83
C LEU A 55 2.06 23.14 -7.03
N ASN A 56 2.40 22.37 -6.00
CA ASN A 56 3.60 22.58 -5.19
C ASN A 56 4.89 22.25 -5.95
N ASN A 57 4.79 21.60 -7.11
CA ASN A 57 5.87 21.53 -8.09
C ASN A 57 6.26 22.93 -8.65
N LEU A 58 5.49 23.99 -8.35
CA LEU A 58 5.83 25.41 -8.59
C LEU A 58 6.58 26.08 -7.41
N GLN A 59 7.00 25.35 -6.37
CA GLN A 59 7.96 25.80 -5.33
C GLN A 59 7.62 27.11 -4.57
N ILE A 60 6.61 27.09 -3.70
CA ILE A 60 6.42 28.13 -2.69
C ILE A 60 6.07 27.41 -1.37
N ILE A 61 6.90 27.54 -0.32
CA ILE A 61 6.72 27.16 1.11
C ILE A 61 7.70 26.08 1.64
N PRO A 62 8.53 26.38 2.67
CA PRO A 62 9.40 25.43 3.35
C PRO A 62 8.65 24.67 4.45
N SER A 63 8.89 23.36 4.59
CA SER A 63 8.16 22.49 5.54
C SER A 63 9.11 21.73 6.48
N PRO A 64 8.74 21.53 7.76
CA PRO A 64 9.48 20.68 8.70
C PRO A 64 9.14 19.19 8.52
N LYS A 65 10.14 18.32 8.69
CA LYS A 65 10.01 16.85 8.57
C LYS A 65 9.20 16.28 9.75
N LYS A 66 8.18 15.46 9.49
CA LYS A 66 7.42 14.69 10.49
C LYS A 66 7.47 13.20 10.16
N GLN A 67 7.64 12.35 11.16
CA GLN A 67 7.51 10.90 10.99
C GLN A 67 6.02 10.53 10.92
N LEU A 68 5.62 9.89 9.83
CA LEU A 68 4.28 9.41 9.56
C LEU A 68 4.30 7.89 9.52
N HIS A 69 3.63 7.25 10.48
CA HIS A 69 3.45 5.81 10.49
C HIS A 69 2.36 5.44 9.46
N ILE A 70 2.76 4.78 8.36
CA ILE A 70 1.86 4.38 7.26
C ILE A 70 1.13 3.08 7.61
N LEU A 71 1.84 2.10 8.18
CA LEU A 71 1.26 0.85 8.66
C LEU A 71 1.60 0.71 10.14
N GLN A 72 0.60 0.38 10.96
CA GLN A 72 0.74 0.22 12.40
C GLN A 72 0.18 -1.13 12.82
N ASN A 73 1.05 -2.01 13.30
CA ASN A 73 0.73 -3.30 13.89
C ASN A 73 -0.18 -4.17 13.01
N VAL A 74 0.11 -4.23 11.71
CA VAL A 74 -0.73 -4.96 10.76
C VAL A 74 -0.35 -6.44 10.78
N SER A 75 -1.32 -7.28 11.13
CA SER A 75 -1.19 -8.73 11.25
C SER A 75 -2.28 -9.43 10.45
N GLY A 76 -1.96 -10.56 9.84
CA GLY A 76 -2.92 -11.30 9.00
C GLY A 76 -2.34 -12.48 8.26
N ILE A 77 -3.24 -13.20 7.57
CA ILE A 77 -2.92 -14.44 6.88
C ILE A 77 -3.59 -14.45 5.50
N ILE A 78 -2.78 -14.67 4.46
CA ILE A 78 -3.24 -14.92 3.09
C ILE A 78 -3.22 -16.42 2.86
N LYS A 79 -4.41 -17.03 2.91
CA LYS A 79 -4.58 -18.46 2.63
C LYS A 79 -4.27 -18.78 1.16
N PRO A 80 -3.67 -19.95 0.89
CA PRO A 80 -3.44 -20.41 -0.47
C PRO A 80 -4.76 -20.71 -1.21
N LYS A 81 -4.67 -20.90 -2.53
CA LYS A 81 -5.77 -21.35 -3.41
C LYS A 81 -6.99 -20.40 -3.48
N ARG A 82 -6.87 -19.15 -3.03
CA ARG A 82 -7.90 -18.11 -3.17
C ARG A 82 -7.32 -16.78 -3.61
N MET A 83 -8.13 -16.00 -4.33
CA MET A 83 -7.79 -14.61 -4.61
C MET A 83 -8.11 -13.76 -3.37
N THR A 84 -7.15 -12.91 -2.97
CA THR A 84 -7.33 -11.95 -1.87
C THR A 84 -7.31 -10.55 -2.45
N LEU A 85 -8.38 -9.78 -2.20
CA LEU A 85 -8.53 -8.41 -2.66
C LEU A 85 -8.33 -7.45 -1.48
N LEU A 86 -7.45 -6.46 -1.64
CA LEU A 86 -7.19 -5.44 -0.64
C LEU A 86 -7.94 -4.14 -0.98
N LEU A 87 -8.91 -3.76 -0.15
CA LEU A 87 -9.76 -2.59 -0.35
C LEU A 87 -9.58 -1.57 0.78
N GLY A 88 -9.81 -0.28 0.47
CA GLY A 88 -9.69 0.80 1.43
C GLY A 88 -9.60 2.19 0.77
N PRO A 89 -9.84 3.26 1.54
CA PRO A 89 -9.84 4.63 1.04
C PRO A 89 -8.46 5.04 0.52
N PRO A 90 -8.35 6.05 -0.36
CA PRO A 90 -7.05 6.48 -0.84
C PRO A 90 -6.19 7.01 0.33
N GLY A 91 -4.87 6.78 0.28
CA GLY A 91 -3.96 7.10 1.39
C GLY A 91 -3.91 6.09 2.54
N SER A 92 -4.73 5.02 2.54
CA SER A 92 -4.79 4.04 3.63
C SER A 92 -3.62 3.04 3.71
N GLY A 93 -2.52 3.23 2.97
CA GLY A 93 -1.35 2.34 3.03
C GLY A 93 -1.46 1.00 2.28
N LYS A 94 -2.46 0.81 1.40
CA LYS A 94 -2.64 -0.47 0.66
C LYS A 94 -1.44 -0.87 -0.19
N THR A 95 -0.96 0.06 -1.02
CA THR A 95 0.22 -0.16 -1.86
C THR A 95 1.44 -0.44 -1.00
N THR A 96 1.59 0.29 0.11
CA THR A 96 2.66 0.07 1.09
C THR A 96 2.60 -1.33 1.70
N LEU A 97 1.41 -1.82 2.06
CA LEU A 97 1.22 -3.17 2.58
C LEU A 97 1.58 -4.24 1.55
N LEU A 98 1.15 -4.08 0.29
CA LEU A 98 1.50 -5.02 -0.78
C LEU A 98 3.01 -5.01 -1.09
N LEU A 99 3.65 -3.84 -1.07
CA LEU A 99 5.10 -3.72 -1.25
C LEU A 99 5.87 -4.35 -0.08
N ALA A 100 5.41 -4.17 1.16
CA ALA A 100 5.99 -4.81 2.34
C ALA A 100 5.88 -6.34 2.25
N LEU A 101 4.72 -6.87 1.87
CA LEU A 101 4.52 -8.31 1.68
C LEU A 101 5.32 -8.88 0.50
N ALA A 102 5.56 -8.09 -0.54
CA ALA A 102 6.40 -8.46 -1.67
C ALA A 102 7.91 -8.34 -1.38
N GLY A 103 8.30 -7.86 -0.20
CA GLY A 103 9.70 -7.57 0.13
C GLY A 103 10.31 -6.44 -0.72
N ARG A 104 9.48 -5.59 -1.32
CA ARG A 104 9.87 -4.48 -2.20
C ARG A 104 9.63 -3.12 -1.56
N LEU A 105 9.85 -3.02 -0.25
CA LEU A 105 9.75 -1.75 0.45
C LEU A 105 10.92 -0.84 0.03
N GLY A 106 10.62 0.42 -0.34
CA GLY A 106 11.63 1.37 -0.78
C GLY A 106 12.61 1.72 0.36
N LYS A 107 13.86 2.09 0.02
CA LYS A 107 14.92 2.42 1.00
C LYS A 107 14.57 3.56 1.95
N ASP A 108 13.62 4.41 1.54
CA ASP A 108 13.15 5.58 2.29
C ASP A 108 12.07 5.24 3.35
N LEU A 109 11.63 3.97 3.37
CA LEU A 109 10.64 3.44 4.31
C LEU A 109 11.35 2.45 5.24
N LYS A 110 11.28 2.70 6.54
CA LYS A 110 11.87 1.84 7.58
C LYS A 110 10.78 1.13 8.37
#